data_AF-A0AAE4Z9U4-F1
#
_entry.id   AF-A0AAE4Z9U4-F1
#
_cell.length_a   1.000
_cell.length_b   1.000
_cell.length_c   1.000
_cell.angle_alpha   90.00
_cell.angle_beta   90.00
_cell.angle_gamma   90.00
#
_symmetry.space_group_name_H-M   'P 1'
#
loop_
_entity.id
_entity.type
_entity.pdbx_description
1 polymer ?
#
loop_
_entity_poly.entity_id
_entity_poly.type
_entity_poly.pdbx_seq_one_letter_code
_entity_poly.pdbx_strand_id
1 'polypeptide(L)'
;MSRRGFSLIEMVVVLVLLGVVAGFAIPRALKKSPRSQVDTAARALARDLELVRMRAIAAKRIVRMTFVQAENGYTAFLDVSEDRSGVITGSREEVTASRLLSRGKVNGVPGVELPNGVVFGAGAATSGPEGLPADGAVTLEGDRVEFDAGGMVRPAGTGGAIYLVHEGDPKVVAAVTVSGAGAFRAWQYVEGEWVDAK
;
A
#
# COMPACT_ATOMS: atom_id res chain seq x y z
N MET A 1 -32.29 59.46 -4.52
CA MET A 1 -31.53 58.20 -4.38
C MET A 1 -30.33 58.25 -5.33
N SER A 2 -29.16 58.65 -4.84
CA SER A 2 -27.92 58.72 -5.64
C SER A 2 -27.25 57.34 -5.68
N ARG A 3 -27.35 56.67 -6.83
CA ARG A 3 -26.55 55.46 -7.11
C ARG A 3 -25.12 55.91 -7.39
N ARG A 4 -24.21 55.70 -6.45
CA ARG A 4 -22.77 55.91 -6.65
C ARG A 4 -22.24 54.71 -7.43
N GLY A 5 -21.83 54.94 -8.67
CA GLY A 5 -21.13 53.94 -9.49
C GLY A 5 -19.66 53.83 -9.09
N PHE A 6 -19.14 52.62 -9.06
CA PHE A 6 -17.73 52.32 -8.79
C PHE A 6 -16.81 53.01 -9.81
N SER A 7 -15.68 53.52 -9.36
CA SER A 7 -14.68 54.17 -10.23
C SER A 7 -13.81 53.14 -10.96
N LEU A 8 -13.33 53.45 -12.16
CA LEU A 8 -12.38 52.60 -12.90
C LEU A 8 -11.12 52.30 -12.08
N ILE A 9 -10.62 53.29 -11.33
CA ILE A 9 -9.45 53.08 -10.46
C ILE A 9 -9.75 52.10 -9.32
N GLU A 10 -10.98 52.12 -8.81
CA GLU A 10 -11.40 51.22 -7.73
C GLU A 10 -11.44 49.77 -8.23
N MET A 11 -11.91 49.55 -9.47
CA MET A 11 -11.86 48.24 -10.11
C MET A 11 -10.43 47.74 -10.33
N VAL A 12 -9.52 48.61 -10.79
CA VAL A 12 -8.10 48.25 -10.99
C VAL A 12 -7.43 47.90 -9.66
N VAL A 13 -7.69 48.67 -8.59
CA VAL A 13 -7.15 48.38 -7.26
C VAL A 13 -7.68 47.06 -6.72
N VAL A 14 -8.97 46.76 -6.89
CA VAL A 14 -9.56 45.47 -6.50
C VAL A 14 -8.91 44.32 -7.27
N LEU A 15 -8.69 44.46 -8.58
CA LEU A 15 -8.02 43.44 -9.39
C LEU A 15 -6.57 43.22 -8.97
N VAL A 16 -5.83 44.29 -8.64
CA VAL A 16 -4.46 44.19 -8.11
C VAL A 16 -4.45 43.48 -6.76
N LEU A 17 -5.37 43.82 -5.85
CA LEU A 17 -5.49 43.16 -4.55
C LEU A 17 -5.88 41.67 -4.69
N LEU A 18 -6.79 41.34 -5.60
CA LEU A 18 -7.13 39.95 -5.92
C LEU A 18 -5.92 39.19 -6.50
N GLY A 19 -5.12 39.82 -7.35
CA GLY A 19 -3.88 39.25 -7.87
C GLY A 19 -2.85 38.97 -6.77
N VAL A 20 -2.69 39.90 -5.82
CA VAL A 20 -1.81 39.72 -4.66
C VAL A 20 -2.31 38.59 -3.76
N VAL A 21 -3.62 38.55 -3.45
CA VAL A 21 -4.23 37.49 -2.63
C VAL A 21 -4.13 36.12 -3.32
N ALA A 22 -4.34 36.07 -4.64
CA ALA A 22 -4.19 34.85 -5.43
C ALA A 22 -2.73 34.36 -5.46
N GLY A 23 -1.75 35.26 -5.46
CA GLY A 23 -0.32 34.91 -5.41
C GLY A 23 0.13 34.21 -4.10
N PHE A 24 -0.55 34.49 -2.98
CA PHE A 24 -0.30 33.82 -1.69
C PHE A 24 -1.18 32.60 -1.44
N ALA A 25 -2.17 32.35 -2.29
CA ALA A 25 -3.01 31.16 -2.23
C ALA A 25 -2.32 29.94 -2.84
N ILE A 26 -1.09 29.63 -2.40
CA ILE A 26 -0.51 28.30 -2.60
C ILE A 26 -0.97 27.46 -1.41
N PRO A 27 -1.95 26.55 -1.57
CA PRO A 27 -2.44 25.75 -0.47
C PRO A 27 -1.30 24.87 0.08
N ARG A 28 -0.81 25.20 1.28
CA ARG A 28 0.05 24.31 2.09
C ARG A 28 -0.61 22.93 2.34
N ALA A 29 -1.92 22.81 2.09
CA ALA A 29 -2.69 21.57 2.11
C ALA A 29 -2.25 20.50 1.08
N LEU A 30 -1.36 20.81 0.14
CA LEU A 30 -0.84 19.83 -0.82
C LEU A 30 0.23 18.89 -0.24
N LYS A 31 0.83 19.20 0.91
CA LYS A 31 1.77 18.28 1.59
C LYS A 31 0.99 17.28 2.43
N LYS A 32 0.79 16.07 1.90
CA LYS A 32 0.25 14.95 2.69
C LYS A 32 1.16 14.69 3.89
N SER A 33 0.56 14.55 5.08
CA SER A 33 1.32 14.15 6.27
C SER A 33 1.97 12.78 6.03
N PRO A 34 3.25 12.58 6.40
CA PRO A 34 3.94 11.27 6.35
C PRO A 34 3.06 10.12 6.85
N ARG A 35 2.37 10.34 7.97
CA ARG A 35 1.48 9.33 8.58
C ARG A 35 0.30 8.96 7.71
N SER A 36 -0.32 9.94 7.07
CA SER A 36 -1.43 9.70 6.14
C SER A 36 -0.96 8.92 4.90
N GLN A 37 0.27 9.15 4.43
CA GLN A 37 0.84 8.44 3.29
C GLN A 37 1.05 6.96 3.60
N VAL A 38 1.72 6.65 4.71
CA VAL A 38 2.02 5.28 5.14
C VAL A 38 0.73 4.51 5.48
N ASP A 39 -0.23 5.15 6.16
CA ASP A 39 -1.54 4.54 6.47
C ASP A 39 -2.34 4.21 5.19
N THR A 40 -2.38 5.15 4.24
CA THR A 40 -3.05 4.92 2.95
C THR A 40 -2.42 3.77 2.19
N ALA A 41 -1.08 3.66 2.22
CA ALA A 41 -0.34 2.58 1.59
C ALA A 41 -0.63 1.22 2.25
N ALA A 42 -0.64 1.14 3.59
CA ALA A 42 -0.96 -0.08 4.31
C ALA A 42 -2.39 -0.57 4.03
N ARG A 43 -3.37 0.34 3.99
CA ARG A 43 -4.76 -0.01 3.61
C ARG A 43 -4.87 -0.44 2.16
N ALA A 44 -4.12 0.20 1.25
CA ALA A 44 -4.07 -0.20 -0.14
C ALA A 44 -3.52 -1.62 -0.29
N LEU A 45 -2.43 -1.93 0.43
CA LEU A 45 -1.87 -3.27 0.48
C LEU A 45 -2.87 -4.30 1.05
N ALA A 46 -3.57 -3.98 2.14
CA ALA A 46 -4.59 -4.88 2.70
C ALA A 46 -5.73 -5.18 1.71
N ARG A 47 -6.18 -4.17 0.94
CA ARG A 47 -7.18 -4.38 -0.13
C ARG A 47 -6.66 -5.24 -1.26
N ASP A 48 -5.39 -5.09 -1.62
CA ASP A 48 -4.76 -5.87 -2.67
C ASP A 48 -4.54 -7.32 -2.23
N LEU A 49 -4.20 -7.56 -0.97
CA LEU A 49 -4.17 -8.90 -0.38
C LEU A 49 -5.55 -9.57 -0.45
N GLU A 50 -6.62 -8.85 -0.11
CA GLU A 50 -7.98 -9.38 -0.24
C GLU A 50 -8.32 -9.67 -1.72
N LEU A 51 -7.93 -8.81 -2.66
CA LEU A 51 -8.12 -9.04 -4.09
C LEU A 51 -7.41 -10.32 -4.56
N VAL A 52 -6.15 -10.51 -4.15
CA VAL A 52 -5.35 -11.70 -4.47
C VAL A 52 -5.97 -12.96 -3.86
N ARG A 53 -6.42 -12.89 -2.60
CA ARG A 53 -7.12 -13.99 -1.92
C ARG A 53 -8.42 -14.36 -2.63
N MET A 54 -9.26 -13.38 -2.94
CA MET A 54 -10.50 -13.60 -3.70
C MET A 54 -10.22 -14.22 -5.07
N ARG A 55 -9.12 -13.83 -5.73
CA ARG A 55 -8.73 -14.42 -7.01
C ARG A 55 -8.36 -15.90 -6.87
N ALA A 56 -7.66 -16.30 -5.81
CA ALA A 56 -7.33 -17.70 -5.54
C ALA A 56 -8.59 -18.56 -5.39
N ILE A 57 -9.56 -18.06 -4.62
CA ILE A 57 -10.87 -18.71 -4.43
C ILE A 57 -11.62 -18.81 -5.76
N ALA A 58 -11.75 -17.69 -6.49
CA ALA A 58 -12.52 -17.64 -7.73
C ALA A 58 -11.92 -18.53 -8.84
N ALA A 59 -10.60 -18.58 -8.94
CA ALA A 59 -9.91 -19.41 -9.93
C ALA A 59 -9.78 -20.88 -9.49
N LYS A 60 -10.06 -21.20 -8.21
CA LYS A 60 -9.79 -22.50 -7.58
C LYS A 60 -8.34 -22.95 -7.81
N ARG A 61 -7.42 -22.00 -7.60
CA ARG A 61 -5.99 -22.12 -7.88
C ARG A 61 -5.20 -21.39 -6.81
N ILE A 62 -3.92 -21.74 -6.70
CA ILE A 62 -3.01 -21.01 -5.83
C ILE A 62 -2.69 -19.66 -6.47
N VAL A 63 -2.64 -18.62 -5.66
CA VAL A 63 -2.16 -17.30 -6.06
C VAL A 63 -1.08 -16.88 -5.07
N ARG A 64 0.08 -16.47 -5.58
CA ARG A 64 1.19 -15.92 -4.79
C ARG A 64 1.23 -14.41 -4.95
N MET A 65 1.35 -13.67 -3.86
CA MET A 65 1.82 -12.28 -3.85
C MET A 65 3.27 -12.26 -3.37
N THR A 66 4.14 -11.53 -4.06
CA THR A 66 5.57 -11.37 -3.71
C THR A 66 5.88 -9.90 -3.45
N PHE A 67 6.54 -9.62 -2.34
CA PHE A 67 6.99 -8.31 -1.93
C PHE A 67 8.42 -8.09 -2.44
N VAL A 68 8.58 -7.16 -3.37
CA VAL A 68 9.85 -6.90 -4.05
C VAL A 68 10.47 -5.65 -3.43
N GLN A 69 11.16 -5.84 -2.31
CA GLN A 69 11.73 -4.73 -1.52
C GLN A 69 12.69 -3.86 -2.33
N ALA A 70 13.52 -4.47 -3.20
CA ALA A 70 14.50 -3.76 -4.04
C ALA A 70 13.87 -2.78 -5.04
N GLU A 71 12.62 -3.01 -5.44
CA GLU A 71 11.86 -2.13 -6.34
C GLU A 71 10.69 -1.43 -5.66
N ASN A 72 10.65 -1.53 -4.32
CA ASN A 72 9.66 -0.85 -3.50
C ASN A 72 8.21 -1.12 -3.95
N GLY A 73 7.91 -2.35 -4.36
CA GLY A 73 6.58 -2.74 -4.82
C GLY A 73 6.26 -4.21 -4.58
N TYR A 74 5.13 -4.66 -5.09
CA TYR A 74 4.69 -6.05 -4.99
C TYR A 74 3.98 -6.53 -6.26
N THR A 75 4.11 -7.83 -6.54
CA THR A 75 3.54 -8.51 -7.71
C THR A 75 2.68 -9.68 -7.27
N ALA A 76 1.81 -10.16 -8.15
CA ALA A 76 1.02 -11.37 -7.89
C ALA A 76 0.90 -12.27 -9.11
N PHE A 77 0.94 -13.58 -8.89
CA PHE A 77 0.91 -14.60 -9.93
C PHE A 77 -0.10 -15.69 -9.58
N LEU A 78 -0.85 -16.12 -10.59
CA LEU A 78 -1.78 -17.24 -10.51
C LEU A 78 -1.05 -18.51 -10.96
N ASP A 79 -1.26 -19.62 -10.27
CA ASP A 79 -0.83 -20.94 -10.73
C ASP A 79 -1.58 -21.33 -12.02
N VAL A 80 -0.82 -21.43 -13.11
CA VAL A 80 -1.31 -21.82 -14.44
C VAL A 80 -1.01 -23.27 -14.79
N SER A 81 -0.35 -24.01 -13.91
CA SER A 81 -0.06 -25.43 -14.16
C SER A 81 -1.35 -26.22 -14.41
N GLU A 82 -1.26 -27.16 -15.36
CA GLU A 82 -2.39 -28.03 -15.71
C GLU A 82 -2.78 -28.93 -14.52
N ASP A 83 -1.77 -29.43 -13.82
CA ASP A 83 -1.91 -30.31 -12.65
C ASP A 83 -2.24 -29.56 -11.35
N ARG A 84 -2.21 -28.21 -11.37
CA ARG A 84 -2.44 -27.36 -10.19
C ARG A 84 -1.46 -27.64 -9.06
N SER A 85 -0.22 -27.93 -9.42
CA SER A 85 0.87 -28.23 -8.48
C SER A 85 1.17 -27.09 -7.51
N GLY A 86 0.72 -25.86 -7.80
CA GLY A 86 1.07 -24.66 -7.04
C GLY A 86 2.48 -24.17 -7.33
N VAL A 87 3.12 -24.69 -8.39
CA VAL A 87 4.43 -24.22 -8.82
C VAL A 87 4.25 -22.89 -9.53
N ILE A 88 4.71 -21.82 -8.89
CA ILE A 88 4.72 -20.46 -9.44
C ILE A 88 6.17 -20.07 -9.71
N THR A 89 6.48 -19.79 -10.96
CA THR A 89 7.82 -19.48 -11.48
C THR A 89 8.02 -18.00 -11.84
N GLY A 90 6.96 -17.20 -11.78
CA GLY A 90 6.95 -15.82 -12.29
C GLY A 90 6.95 -15.73 -13.81
N SER A 91 6.51 -16.79 -14.51
CA SER A 91 6.54 -16.84 -15.97
C SER A 91 5.63 -15.79 -16.60
N ARG A 92 5.89 -15.42 -17.86
CA ARG A 92 5.05 -14.44 -18.57
C ARG A 92 3.61 -14.93 -18.76
N GLU A 93 3.40 -16.23 -18.76
CA GLU A 93 2.08 -16.84 -18.79
C GLU A 93 1.35 -16.65 -17.45
N GLU A 94 2.00 -16.95 -16.33
CA GLU A 94 1.45 -16.73 -14.98
C GLU A 94 1.10 -15.25 -14.74
N VAL A 95 1.98 -14.35 -15.19
CA VAL A 95 1.75 -12.90 -15.22
C VAL A 95 0.46 -12.57 -15.97
N THR A 96 0.32 -13.07 -17.21
CA THR A 96 -0.79 -12.75 -18.10
C THR A 96 -2.11 -13.35 -17.60
N ALA A 97 -2.05 -14.55 -17.04
CA ALA A 97 -3.21 -15.27 -16.51
C ALA A 97 -3.72 -14.68 -15.19
N SER A 98 -2.82 -14.12 -14.37
CA SER A 98 -3.20 -13.49 -13.10
C SER A 98 -4.21 -12.36 -13.34
N ARG A 99 -3.91 -11.46 -14.29
CA ARG A 99 -4.59 -10.17 -14.51
C ARG A 99 -4.76 -9.37 -13.22
N LEU A 100 -3.88 -9.60 -12.25
CA LEU A 100 -3.90 -8.97 -10.94
C LEU A 100 -2.93 -7.80 -10.92
N LEU A 101 -3.23 -6.81 -10.07
CA LEU A 101 -2.28 -5.76 -9.71
C LEU A 101 -1.72 -4.97 -10.91
N SER A 102 -2.49 -4.80 -11.99
CA SER A 102 -2.05 -4.14 -13.23
C SER A 102 -1.98 -2.61 -13.16
N ARG A 103 -1.72 -2.02 -11.99
CA ARG A 103 -1.70 -0.57 -11.78
C ARG A 103 -0.32 0.07 -11.95
N GLY A 104 0.71 -0.74 -12.15
CA GLY A 104 2.09 -0.33 -12.36
C GLY A 104 2.93 -1.50 -12.87
N LYS A 105 4.25 -1.35 -12.76
CA LYS A 105 5.20 -2.42 -13.06
C LYS A 105 6.21 -2.53 -11.92
N VAL A 106 6.53 -3.77 -11.56
CA VAL A 106 7.58 -4.12 -10.60
C VAL A 106 8.33 -5.29 -11.22
N ASN A 107 9.64 -5.21 -11.31
CA ASN A 107 10.54 -6.15 -11.98
C ASN A 107 10.16 -6.41 -13.45
N GLY A 108 9.67 -5.36 -14.13
CA GLY A 108 9.21 -5.44 -15.51
C GLY A 108 7.90 -6.23 -15.73
N VAL A 109 7.24 -6.70 -14.68
CA VAL A 109 5.92 -7.36 -14.73
C VAL A 109 4.85 -6.49 -14.06
N PRO A 110 3.55 -6.67 -14.39
CA PRO A 110 2.44 -6.06 -13.65
C PRO A 110 2.60 -6.19 -12.14
N GLY A 111 2.45 -5.07 -11.45
CA GLY A 111 2.55 -4.98 -10.00
C GLY A 111 2.10 -3.62 -9.50
N VAL A 112 2.24 -3.40 -8.21
CA VAL A 112 1.95 -2.13 -7.55
C VAL A 112 3.23 -1.62 -6.89
N GLU A 113 3.65 -0.43 -7.30
CA GLU A 113 4.70 0.32 -6.63
C GLU A 113 4.11 1.00 -5.38
N LEU A 114 4.88 1.04 -4.30
CA LEU A 114 4.51 1.81 -3.13
C LEU A 114 4.50 3.31 -3.47
N PRO A 115 3.59 4.10 -2.88
CA PRO A 115 3.55 5.55 -3.11
C PRO A 115 4.87 6.22 -2.73
N ASN A 116 5.18 7.34 -3.40
CA ASN A 116 6.35 8.17 -3.06
C ASN A 116 6.42 8.45 -1.55
N GLY A 117 7.62 8.34 -0.98
CA GLY A 117 7.86 8.56 0.44
C GLY A 117 7.55 7.37 1.35
N VAL A 118 6.96 6.29 0.83
CA VAL A 118 6.68 5.05 1.58
C VAL A 118 7.60 3.95 1.09
N VAL A 119 8.31 3.31 2.00
CA VAL A 119 9.19 2.18 1.71
C VAL A 119 8.90 0.97 2.58
N PHE A 120 9.30 -0.21 2.13
CA PHE A 120 9.31 -1.40 2.98
C PHE A 120 10.28 -1.21 4.15
N GLY A 121 9.80 -1.45 5.37
CA GLY A 121 10.63 -1.37 6.57
C GLY A 121 9.84 -1.26 7.86
N ALA A 122 10.39 -1.82 8.94
CA ALA A 122 9.83 -1.72 10.29
C ALA A 122 10.15 -0.38 10.99
N GLY A 123 11.03 0.45 10.41
CA GLY A 123 11.38 1.76 10.95
C GLY A 123 11.92 1.67 12.38
N ALA A 124 11.36 2.49 13.28
CA ALA A 124 11.72 2.53 14.70
C ALA A 124 10.94 1.51 15.56
N ALA A 125 10.07 0.68 14.97
CA ALA A 125 9.33 -0.32 15.72
C ALA A 125 10.28 -1.42 16.22
N THR A 126 10.21 -1.71 17.52
CA THR A 126 11.03 -2.75 18.17
C THR A 126 10.33 -4.10 18.27
N SER A 127 9.01 -4.11 18.09
CA SER A 127 8.15 -5.29 17.98
C SER A 127 7.04 -5.01 16.98
N GLY A 128 6.44 -6.07 16.45
CA GLY A 128 5.32 -6.05 15.54
C GLY A 128 3.96 -6.13 16.23
N PRO A 129 2.86 -5.92 15.48
CA PRO A 129 1.53 -6.19 15.99
C PRO A 129 1.41 -7.64 16.46
N GLU A 130 0.65 -7.85 17.53
CA GLU A 130 0.36 -9.18 18.09
C GLU A 130 1.63 -9.97 18.52
N GLY A 131 2.74 -9.27 18.76
CA GLY A 131 4.00 -9.87 19.19
C GLY A 131 4.86 -10.44 18.05
N LEU A 132 4.50 -10.17 16.79
CA LEU A 132 5.32 -10.53 15.64
C LEU A 132 6.69 -9.83 15.69
N PRO A 133 7.74 -10.40 15.07
CA PRO A 133 9.04 -9.75 15.00
C PRO A 133 8.99 -8.50 14.09
N ALA A 134 9.85 -7.53 14.37
CA ALA A 134 10.03 -6.29 13.60
C ALA A 134 11.50 -6.10 13.20
N ASP A 135 12.20 -7.21 12.93
CA ASP A 135 13.60 -7.28 12.54
C ASP A 135 13.84 -7.11 11.02
N GLY A 136 12.76 -7.05 10.24
CA GLY A 136 12.79 -6.82 8.79
C GLY A 136 11.50 -6.20 8.29
N ALA A 137 11.43 -5.89 7.00
CA ALA A 137 10.25 -5.29 6.40
C ALA A 137 9.10 -6.28 6.16
N VAL A 138 9.42 -7.56 5.95
CA VAL A 138 8.45 -8.63 5.71
C VAL A 138 8.86 -9.82 6.57
N THR A 139 7.94 -10.34 7.38
CA THR A 139 8.22 -11.51 8.23
C THR A 139 7.73 -12.82 7.63
N LEU A 140 7.02 -12.73 6.50
CA LEU A 140 6.57 -13.88 5.74
C LEU A 140 7.76 -14.56 5.06
N GLU A 141 7.75 -15.89 5.05
CA GLU A 141 8.84 -16.68 4.48
C GLU A 141 9.06 -16.36 2.99
N GLY A 142 10.29 -15.95 2.65
CA GLY A 142 10.68 -15.65 1.26
C GLY A 142 9.99 -14.42 0.67
N ASP A 143 9.62 -13.45 1.51
CA ASP A 143 8.98 -12.19 1.12
C ASP A 143 7.72 -12.39 0.26
N ARG A 144 6.90 -13.38 0.61
CA ARG A 144 5.71 -13.74 -0.16
C ARG A 144 4.63 -14.36 0.71
N VAL A 145 3.40 -14.29 0.19
CA VAL A 145 2.25 -15.03 0.72
C VAL A 145 1.58 -15.80 -0.40
N GLU A 146 1.15 -17.02 -0.10
CA GLU A 146 0.38 -17.84 -1.02
C GLU A 146 -1.01 -18.11 -0.44
N PHE A 147 -2.03 -17.94 -1.26
CA PHE A 147 -3.40 -18.34 -0.92
C PHE A 147 -3.79 -19.57 -1.73
N ASP A 148 -4.36 -20.56 -1.07
CA ASP A 148 -4.93 -21.73 -1.72
C ASP A 148 -6.34 -21.45 -2.30
N ALA A 149 -6.96 -22.48 -2.89
CA ALA A 149 -8.30 -22.40 -3.45
C ALA A 149 -9.40 -22.13 -2.41
N GLY A 150 -9.12 -22.28 -1.11
CA GLY A 150 -10.00 -21.91 0.00
C GLY A 150 -9.75 -20.50 0.54
N GLY A 151 -8.72 -19.80 0.04
CA GLY A 151 -8.29 -18.50 0.55
C GLY A 151 -7.52 -18.58 1.87
N MET A 152 -7.01 -19.76 2.23
CA MET A 152 -6.15 -19.96 3.39
C MET A 152 -4.69 -19.74 2.98
N VAL A 153 -3.87 -19.30 3.94
CA VAL A 153 -2.43 -19.13 3.68
C VAL A 153 -1.74 -20.49 3.60
N ARG A 154 -0.82 -20.62 2.66
CA ARG A 154 0.05 -21.80 2.47
C ARG A 154 1.51 -21.43 2.81
N PRO A 155 2.23 -22.26 3.61
CA PRO A 155 1.75 -23.45 4.33
C PRO A 155 0.69 -23.15 5.39
N ALA A 156 -0.18 -24.13 5.68
CA ALA A 156 -1.28 -23.93 6.64
C ALA A 156 -0.76 -23.53 8.03
N GLY A 157 -1.41 -22.54 8.64
CA GLY A 157 -1.03 -22.02 9.96
C GLY A 157 0.14 -21.02 9.94
N THR A 158 0.70 -20.70 8.77
CA THR A 158 1.73 -19.65 8.64
C THR A 158 1.12 -18.27 8.47
N GLY A 159 1.82 -17.24 8.91
CA GLY A 159 1.37 -15.85 8.84
C GLY A 159 2.52 -14.91 9.10
N GLY A 160 2.27 -13.61 9.09
CA GLY A 160 3.32 -12.62 9.28
C GLY A 160 2.81 -11.19 9.16
N ALA A 161 3.77 -10.27 9.07
CA ALA A 161 3.54 -8.85 8.92
C ALA A 161 4.34 -8.32 7.73
N ILE A 162 3.77 -7.32 7.06
CA ILE A 162 4.43 -6.47 6.09
C ILE A 162 4.47 -5.07 6.68
N TYR A 163 5.67 -4.53 6.88
CA TYR A 163 5.90 -3.21 7.43
C TYR A 163 6.20 -2.19 6.35
N LEU A 164 5.56 -1.03 6.48
CA LEU A 164 5.77 0.13 5.65
C LEU A 164 6.20 1.30 6.53
N VAL A 165 7.23 2.03 6.14
CA VAL A 165 7.77 3.18 6.86
C VAL A 165 7.89 4.37 5.93
N HIS A 166 7.77 5.58 6.48
CA HIS A 166 8.05 6.78 5.73
C HIS A 166 9.56 7.00 5.59
N GLU A 167 10.06 7.26 4.38
CA GLU A 167 11.51 7.43 4.12
C GLU A 167 12.14 8.58 4.92
N GLY A 168 11.36 9.63 5.18
CA GLY A 168 11.79 10.82 5.91
C GLY A 168 11.50 10.81 7.41
N ASP A 169 10.82 9.78 7.94
CA ASP A 169 10.53 9.68 9.38
C ASP A 169 10.41 8.20 9.82
N PRO A 170 11.45 7.63 10.46
CA PRO A 170 11.44 6.22 10.85
C PRO A 170 10.42 5.90 11.94
N LYS A 171 9.84 6.91 12.63
CA LYS A 171 8.78 6.70 13.62
C LYS A 171 7.41 6.52 13.00
N VAL A 172 7.25 6.87 11.72
CA VAL A 172 6.00 6.75 11.00
C VAL A 172 5.97 5.38 10.30
N VAL A 173 5.40 4.40 11.00
CA VAL A 173 5.34 3.01 10.55
C VAL A 173 3.87 2.55 10.53
N ALA A 174 3.52 1.77 9.53
CA ALA A 174 2.31 0.96 9.50
C ALA A 174 2.68 -0.50 9.21
N ALA A 175 1.77 -1.41 9.54
CA ALA A 175 1.92 -2.81 9.23
C ALA A 175 0.63 -3.37 8.65
N VAL A 176 0.74 -4.43 7.84
CA VAL A 176 -0.38 -5.29 7.48
C VAL A 176 -0.06 -6.68 7.96
N THR A 177 -0.85 -7.21 8.89
CA THR A 177 -0.73 -8.60 9.33
C THR A 177 -1.57 -9.52 8.47
N VAL A 178 -1.04 -10.72 8.24
CA VAL A 178 -1.68 -11.83 7.55
C VAL A 178 -1.72 -13.01 8.50
N SER A 179 -2.91 -13.53 8.82
CA SER A 179 -3.05 -14.74 9.62
C SER A 179 -3.03 -15.99 8.75
N GLY A 180 -2.74 -17.16 9.36
CA GLY A 180 -2.82 -18.44 8.67
C GLY A 180 -4.21 -18.80 8.15
N ALA A 181 -5.25 -18.17 8.70
CA ALA A 181 -6.63 -18.29 8.19
C ALA A 181 -6.92 -17.36 7.00
N GLY A 182 -5.93 -16.60 6.52
CA GLY A 182 -6.10 -15.63 5.44
C GLY A 182 -6.82 -14.35 5.87
N ALA A 183 -6.83 -14.03 7.17
CA ALA A 183 -7.36 -12.76 7.65
C ALA A 183 -6.29 -11.67 7.56
N PHE A 184 -6.70 -10.45 7.24
CA PHE A 184 -5.82 -9.29 7.13
C PHE A 184 -6.20 -8.22 8.14
N ARG A 185 -5.22 -7.54 8.72
CA ARG A 185 -5.45 -6.32 9.51
C ARG A 185 -4.36 -5.30 9.25
N ALA A 186 -4.75 -4.05 9.06
CA ALA A 186 -3.83 -2.92 8.94
C ALA A 186 -3.63 -2.26 10.31
N TRP A 187 -2.41 -1.85 10.60
CA TRP A 187 -1.99 -1.31 11.89
C TRP A 187 -1.19 -0.03 11.71
N GLN A 188 -1.23 0.83 12.71
CA GLN A 188 -0.38 2.03 12.80
C GLN A 188 0.51 1.93 14.05
N TYR A 189 1.76 2.37 13.92
CA TYR A 189 2.66 2.51 15.05
C TYR A 189 2.53 3.91 15.68
N VAL A 190 2.22 3.96 16.97
CA VAL A 190 1.91 5.20 17.70
C VAL A 190 2.59 5.13 19.05
N GLU A 191 3.58 5.99 19.28
CA GLU A 191 4.21 6.16 20.60
C GLU A 191 4.71 4.86 21.24
N GLY A 192 5.13 3.88 20.44
CA GLY A 192 5.61 2.59 20.95
C GLY A 192 4.61 1.45 20.82
N GLU A 193 3.35 1.73 20.47
CA GLU A 193 2.26 0.77 20.43
C GLU A 193 1.67 0.58 19.03
N TRP A 194 1.07 -0.59 18.79
CA TRP A 194 0.33 -0.89 17.56
C TRP A 194 -1.16 -0.73 17.79
N VAL A 195 -1.78 0.13 16.97
CA VAL A 195 -3.22 0.37 16.99
C VAL A 195 -3.85 0.03 15.65
N ASP A 196 -5.11 -0.40 15.68
CA ASP A 196 -5.86 -0.72 14.45
C ASP A 196 -6.01 0.53 13.57
N ALA A 197 -5.71 0.37 12.28
CA ALA A 197 -5.85 1.42 11.30
C ALA A 197 -7.34 1.57 10.91
N LYS A 198 -8.08 2.41 11.66
CA LYS A 198 -9.51 2.71 11.44
C LYS A 198 -9.79 3.36 10.09
#